data_AF-A0A2A1ZSY5-F1
#
_entry.id   AF-A0A2A1ZSY5-F1
#
_cell.length_a   1.000
_cell.length_b   1.000
_cell.length_c   1.000
_cell.angle_alpha   90.00
_cell.angle_beta   90.00
_cell.angle_gamma   90.00
#
_symmetry.space_group_name_H-M   'P 1'
#
loop_
_entity.id
_entity.type
_entity.pdbx_description
1 polymer ?
#
loop_
_entity_poly.entity_id
_entity_poly.type
_entity_poly.pdbx_seq_one_letter_code
_entity_poly.pdbx_strand_id
1 'polypeptide(L)'
;MIYILAYITDLVIGDPFKFHPIIIVGNTIKRIEKVVYKNNYLNGLLLLVISLVIFITPIYLLRFIVSDIVIGFISYYLIYALIATKSLYKETNKVNQALTENRLEDARILLSYVVSRETSKLNEQQIKKALIETISENTIDGVIAPLFYLFLGVLFNHDIELMIGYKIVNTLDSMVGYKNKRYNKFGFFSAKADDILNYIPARIGSLFMLVPGFIYSKDFKKTLSIFFKNRNNQSSPNAGYPEAAIAGILDIKLAGPSYYFGNIVSKKYIGSNDKEITNNDIKTTYKVLFFSSTLFMLFMIGVLYGI
;
A
#
# COMPACT_ATOMS: atom_id res chain seq x y z
N MET A 1 14.07 18.87 -5.29
CA MET A 1 13.65 18.88 -6.73
C MET A 1 13.54 17.47 -7.31
N ILE A 2 14.53 16.59 -7.10
CA ILE A 2 14.53 15.22 -7.67
C ILE A 2 13.31 14.37 -7.27
N TYR A 3 12.89 14.47 -6.02
CA TYR A 3 11.72 13.76 -5.47
C TYR A 3 10.41 14.18 -6.14
N ILE A 4 10.30 15.46 -6.50
CA ILE A 4 9.15 16.04 -7.21
C ILE A 4 9.09 15.48 -8.62
N LEU A 5 10.22 15.51 -9.32
CA LEU A 5 10.31 14.95 -10.66
C LEU A 5 9.98 13.46 -10.65
N ALA A 6 10.51 12.69 -9.69
CA ALA A 6 10.24 11.26 -9.57
C ALA A 6 8.74 10.98 -9.31
N TYR A 7 8.10 11.72 -8.42
CA TYR A 7 6.66 11.61 -8.16
C TYR A 7 5.81 11.99 -9.38
N ILE A 8 6.13 13.09 -10.07
CA ILE A 8 5.46 13.45 -11.34
C ILE A 8 5.65 12.36 -12.39
N THR A 9 6.84 11.75 -12.44
CA THR A 9 7.13 10.65 -13.37
C THR A 9 6.24 9.44 -13.07
N ASP A 10 6.03 9.07 -11.79
CA ASP A 10 5.05 8.05 -11.42
C ASP A 10 3.63 8.46 -11.88
N LEU A 11 3.17 9.67 -11.57
CA LEU A 11 1.82 10.12 -11.95
C LEU A 11 1.53 10.03 -13.46
N VAL A 12 2.54 10.30 -14.30
CA VAL A 12 2.43 10.27 -15.76
C VAL A 12 2.62 8.86 -16.32
N ILE A 13 3.74 8.20 -15.95
CA ILE A 13 4.19 6.94 -16.55
C ILE A 13 3.62 5.73 -15.79
N GLY A 14 3.61 5.78 -14.46
CA GLY A 14 3.45 4.62 -13.57
C GLY A 14 4.68 3.73 -13.58
N ASP A 15 4.51 2.44 -13.31
CA ASP A 15 5.65 1.52 -13.19
C ASP A 15 6.59 1.52 -14.42
N PRO A 16 7.91 1.31 -14.20
CA PRO A 16 8.85 1.20 -15.29
C PRO A 16 8.55 -0.02 -16.18
N PHE A 17 8.56 0.18 -17.49
CA PHE A 17 8.29 -0.87 -18.49
C PHE A 17 9.26 -2.06 -18.41
N LYS A 18 10.51 -1.82 -17.99
CA LYS A 18 11.57 -2.83 -17.84
C LYS A 18 12.31 -2.57 -16.53
N PHE A 19 12.71 -3.64 -15.83
CA PHE A 19 13.52 -3.61 -14.60
C PHE A 19 12.88 -2.96 -13.36
N HIS A 20 11.68 -3.40 -12.96
CA HIS A 20 11.08 -2.90 -11.72
C HIS A 20 11.86 -3.39 -10.46
N PRO A 21 12.35 -2.48 -9.58
CA PRO A 21 13.13 -2.85 -8.39
C PRO A 21 12.40 -3.85 -7.47
N ILE A 22 11.09 -3.67 -7.25
CA ILE A 22 10.28 -4.59 -6.43
C ILE A 22 10.22 -6.00 -7.01
N ILE A 23 10.21 -6.16 -8.34
CA ILE A 23 10.27 -7.49 -8.96
C ILE A 23 11.61 -8.16 -8.66
N ILE A 24 12.71 -7.40 -8.69
CA ILE A 24 14.04 -7.89 -8.30
C ILE A 24 14.04 -8.28 -6.82
N VAL A 25 13.51 -7.43 -5.94
CA VAL A 25 13.35 -7.70 -4.50
C VAL A 25 12.58 -8.98 -4.27
N GLY A 26 11.39 -9.11 -4.85
CA GLY A 26 10.55 -10.29 -4.69
C GLY A 26 11.20 -11.57 -5.23
N ASN A 27 11.88 -11.51 -6.36
CA ASN A 27 12.60 -12.66 -6.91
C ASN A 27 13.79 -13.08 -6.03
N THR A 28 14.52 -12.12 -5.48
CA THR A 28 15.61 -12.38 -4.54
C THR A 28 15.08 -12.96 -3.22
N ILE A 29 14.01 -12.41 -2.66
CA ILE A 29 13.32 -12.96 -1.48
C ILE A 29 12.91 -14.41 -1.73
N LYS A 30 12.31 -14.75 -2.88
CA LYS A 30 11.95 -16.15 -3.22
C LYS A 30 13.17 -17.07 -3.24
N ARG A 31 14.31 -16.59 -3.72
CA ARG A 31 15.56 -17.38 -3.75
C ARG A 31 16.11 -17.59 -2.35
N ILE A 32 16.14 -16.54 -1.52
CA ILE A 32 16.57 -16.63 -0.12
C ILE A 32 15.64 -17.56 0.64
N GLU A 33 14.31 -17.38 0.51
CA GLU A 33 13.28 -18.23 1.12
C GLU A 33 13.55 -19.71 0.83
N LYS A 34 13.78 -20.10 -0.42
CA LYS A 34 14.06 -21.50 -0.79
C LYS A 34 15.25 -22.12 -0.03
N VAL A 35 16.26 -21.32 0.30
CA VAL A 35 17.46 -21.78 1.01
C VAL A 35 17.26 -21.76 2.52
N VAL A 36 16.65 -20.70 3.05
CA VAL A 36 16.51 -20.49 4.49
C VAL A 36 15.22 -21.07 5.07
N TYR A 37 14.29 -21.57 4.25
CA TYR A 37 12.96 -21.97 4.74
C TYR A 37 13.03 -23.11 5.76
N LYS A 38 12.59 -22.80 6.97
CA LYS A 38 12.15 -23.73 8.00
C LYS A 38 11.06 -22.99 8.78
N ASN A 39 9.90 -23.61 9.00
CA ASN A 39 8.76 -22.92 9.64
C ASN A 39 8.98 -22.68 11.14
N ASN A 40 9.89 -21.77 11.47
CA ASN A 40 10.23 -21.31 12.80
C ASN A 40 10.56 -19.80 12.76
N TYR A 41 10.63 -19.19 13.94
CA TYR A 41 10.86 -17.75 14.08
C TYR A 41 12.26 -17.31 13.63
N LEU A 42 13.30 -18.07 13.95
CA LEU A 42 14.69 -17.71 13.65
C LEU A 42 14.93 -17.61 12.14
N ASN A 43 14.48 -18.60 11.37
CA ASN A 43 14.61 -18.62 9.91
C ASN A 43 13.80 -17.49 9.25
N GLY A 44 12.65 -17.12 9.85
CA GLY A 44 11.90 -15.93 9.46
C GLY A 44 12.65 -14.62 9.70
N LEU A 45 13.29 -14.48 10.86
CA LEU A 45 14.14 -13.34 11.18
C LEU A 45 15.36 -13.26 10.24
N LEU A 46 15.99 -14.40 9.95
CA LEU A 46 17.08 -14.48 8.99
C LEU A 46 16.65 -14.01 7.60
N LEU A 47 15.47 -14.42 7.11
CA LEU A 47 14.95 -13.93 5.83
C LEU A 47 14.81 -12.40 5.83
N LEU A 48 14.21 -11.84 6.88
CA LEU A 48 14.02 -10.39 7.03
C LEU A 48 15.37 -9.65 7.01
N VAL A 49 16.31 -10.05 7.87
CA VAL A 49 17.62 -9.39 8.02
C VAL A 49 18.44 -9.52 6.75
N ILE A 50 18.55 -10.72 6.17
CA ILE A 50 19.32 -10.94 4.92
C ILE A 50 18.73 -10.09 3.79
N SER A 51 17.41 -10.04 3.66
CA SER A 51 16.75 -9.25 2.61
C SER A 51 17.04 -7.75 2.77
N LEU A 52 16.96 -7.22 3.99
CA LEU A 52 17.29 -5.82 4.27
C LEU A 52 18.75 -5.50 3.96
N VAL A 53 19.69 -6.32 4.45
CA VAL A 53 21.13 -6.11 4.25
C VAL A 53 21.51 -6.15 2.77
N ILE A 54 21.01 -7.13 2.01
CA ILE A 54 21.34 -7.31 0.59
C ILE A 54 20.96 -6.08 -0.26
N PHE A 55 19.89 -5.37 0.09
CA PHE A 55 19.43 -4.24 -0.70
C PHE A 55 19.84 -2.88 -0.14
N ILE A 56 19.86 -2.70 1.18
CA ILE A 56 20.21 -1.40 1.79
C ILE A 56 21.72 -1.17 1.73
N THR A 57 22.54 -2.18 2.04
CA THR A 57 24.00 -2.00 2.14
C THR A 57 24.63 -1.55 0.81
N PRO A 58 24.35 -2.16 -0.35
CA PRO A 58 24.92 -1.69 -1.61
C PRO A 58 24.52 -0.26 -1.96
N ILE A 59 23.26 0.13 -1.70
CA ILE A 59 22.77 1.49 -1.99
C ILE A 59 23.47 2.51 -1.11
N TYR A 60 23.63 2.21 0.17
CA TYR A 60 24.37 3.04 1.10
C TYR A 60 25.84 3.20 0.67
N LEU A 61 26.51 2.09 0.31
CA LEU A 61 27.91 2.11 -0.11
C LEU A 61 28.13 2.84 -1.44
N LEU A 62 27.17 2.77 -2.37
CA LEU A 62 27.27 3.45 -3.67
C LEU A 62 27.50 4.96 -3.51
N ARG A 63 26.93 5.59 -2.47
CA ARG A 63 27.13 7.03 -2.19
C ARG A 63 28.58 7.44 -2.01
N PHE A 64 29.45 6.52 -1.58
CA PHE A 64 30.87 6.79 -1.34
C PHE A 64 31.76 6.42 -2.54
N ILE A 65 31.19 5.73 -3.54
CA ILE A 65 31.95 5.16 -4.66
C ILE A 65 31.66 5.91 -5.96
N VAL A 66 30.41 6.36 -6.16
CA VAL A 66 29.97 7.03 -7.39
C VAL A 66 29.85 8.54 -7.18
N SER A 67 29.84 9.30 -8.27
CA SER A 67 29.64 10.75 -8.21
C SER A 67 28.22 11.12 -7.79
N ASP A 68 28.06 12.33 -7.23
CA ASP A 68 26.76 12.89 -6.83
C ASP A 68 25.71 12.87 -7.96
N ILE A 69 26.18 13.04 -9.21
CA ILE A 69 25.33 12.98 -10.40
C ILE A 69 24.77 11.57 -10.59
N VAL A 70 25.63 10.55 -10.47
CA VAL A 70 25.24 9.14 -10.69
C VAL A 70 24.29 8.68 -9.59
N ILE A 71 24.61 8.96 -8.32
CA ILE A 71 23.70 8.61 -7.22
C ILE A 71 22.37 9.37 -7.34
N GLY A 72 22.39 10.62 -7.80
CA GLY A 72 21.18 11.37 -8.13
C GLY A 72 20.28 10.63 -9.12
N PHE A 73 20.80 10.16 -10.25
CA PHE A 73 20.00 9.39 -11.21
C PHE A 73 19.46 8.07 -10.63
N ILE A 74 20.26 7.37 -9.82
CA ILE A 74 19.84 6.16 -9.12
C ILE A 74 18.69 6.47 -8.14
N SER A 75 18.84 7.51 -7.33
CA SER A 75 17.83 8.01 -6.39
C SER A 75 16.53 8.37 -7.12
N TYR A 76 16.62 9.15 -8.19
CA TYR A 76 15.46 9.50 -9.03
C TYR A 76 14.71 8.25 -9.50
N TYR A 77 15.44 7.30 -10.10
CA TYR A 77 14.85 6.10 -10.67
C TYR A 77 14.20 5.23 -9.58
N LEU A 78 14.88 5.03 -8.45
CA LEU A 78 14.37 4.24 -7.34
C LEU A 78 13.12 4.88 -6.75
N ILE A 79 13.09 6.18 -6.51
CA ILE A 79 11.90 6.85 -5.97
C ILE A 79 10.73 6.72 -6.94
N TYR A 80 10.98 7.03 -8.22
CA TYR A 80 9.98 6.89 -9.27
C TYR A 80 9.40 5.48 -9.30
N ALA A 81 10.25 4.45 -9.26
CA ALA A 81 9.83 3.07 -9.39
C ALA A 81 9.29 2.43 -8.10
N LEU A 82 9.36 3.12 -6.96
CA LEU A 82 8.93 2.58 -5.66
C LEU A 82 7.65 3.26 -5.12
N ILE A 83 7.24 4.40 -5.70
CA ILE A 83 5.92 5.00 -5.49
C ILE A 83 4.96 4.37 -6.49
N ALA A 84 3.81 3.87 -6.02
CA ALA A 84 2.88 3.11 -6.83
C ALA A 84 1.56 3.86 -7.13
N THR A 85 1.55 5.20 -7.20
CA THR A 85 0.29 5.97 -7.28
C THR A 85 -0.44 5.66 -8.57
N LYS A 86 0.27 5.75 -9.70
CA LYS A 86 -0.33 5.54 -11.02
C LYS A 86 -0.53 4.06 -11.32
N SER A 87 0.37 3.19 -10.88
CA SER A 87 0.23 1.75 -11.06
C SER A 87 -0.93 1.18 -10.25
N LEU A 88 -1.10 1.62 -8.99
CA LEU A 88 -2.28 1.26 -8.19
C LEU A 88 -3.57 1.63 -8.93
N TYR A 89 -3.68 2.85 -9.45
CA TYR A 89 -4.83 3.26 -10.27
C TYR A 89 -4.98 2.39 -11.52
N LYS A 90 -3.91 2.15 -12.29
CA LYS A 90 -3.96 1.38 -13.53
C LYS A 90 -4.45 -0.05 -13.28
N GLU A 91 -3.87 -0.76 -12.31
CA GLU A 91 -4.20 -2.16 -12.04
C GLU A 91 -5.62 -2.31 -11.48
N THR A 92 -6.02 -1.44 -10.54
CA THR A 92 -7.38 -1.47 -9.97
C THR A 92 -8.45 -0.99 -10.97
N ASN A 93 -8.10 -0.07 -11.87
CA ASN A 93 -9.03 0.40 -12.90
C ASN A 93 -9.32 -0.67 -13.97
N LYS A 94 -8.42 -1.64 -14.20
CA LYS A 94 -8.74 -2.82 -15.04
C LYS A 94 -9.94 -3.59 -14.48
N VAL A 95 -10.00 -3.77 -13.16
CA VAL A 95 -11.14 -4.42 -12.47
C VAL A 95 -12.40 -3.58 -12.66
N ASN A 96 -12.33 -2.28 -12.40
CA ASN A 96 -13.46 -1.36 -12.55
C ASN A 96 -13.99 -1.29 -14.00
N GLN A 97 -13.11 -1.37 -14.99
CA GLN A 97 -13.48 -1.42 -16.41
C GLN A 97 -14.20 -2.73 -16.73
N ALA A 98 -13.66 -3.88 -16.30
CA ALA A 98 -14.33 -5.17 -16.47
C ALA A 98 -15.73 -5.18 -15.84
N LEU A 99 -15.90 -4.58 -14.66
CA LEU A 99 -17.22 -4.40 -14.03
C LEU A 99 -18.15 -3.50 -14.86
N THR A 100 -17.65 -2.39 -15.38
CA THR A 100 -18.44 -1.45 -16.20
C THR A 100 -18.89 -2.09 -17.53
N GLU A 101 -18.09 -3.01 -18.06
CA GLU A 101 -18.39 -3.77 -19.28
C GLU A 101 -19.18 -5.06 -19.01
N ASN A 102 -19.68 -5.27 -17.79
CA ASN A 102 -20.41 -6.47 -17.35
C ASN A 102 -19.62 -7.79 -17.50
N ARG A 103 -18.29 -7.74 -17.47
CA ARG A 103 -17.38 -8.90 -17.54
C ARG A 103 -17.02 -9.38 -16.14
N LEU A 104 -18.00 -10.00 -15.45
CA LEU A 104 -17.86 -10.38 -14.04
C LEU A 104 -16.73 -11.38 -13.77
N GLU A 105 -16.56 -12.39 -14.61
CA GLU A 105 -15.48 -13.38 -14.42
C GLU A 105 -14.09 -12.75 -14.60
N ASP A 106 -13.94 -11.89 -15.61
CA ASP A 106 -12.69 -11.15 -15.81
C ASP A 106 -12.40 -10.25 -14.60
N ALA A 107 -13.43 -9.60 -14.03
CA ALA A 107 -13.27 -8.79 -12.83
C ALA A 107 -12.80 -9.62 -11.63
N ARG A 108 -13.26 -10.87 -11.45
CA ARG A 108 -12.78 -11.77 -10.38
C ARG A 108 -11.32 -12.16 -10.57
N ILE A 109 -10.92 -12.46 -11.81
CA ILE A 109 -9.53 -12.80 -12.14
C ILE A 109 -8.63 -11.59 -11.90
N LEU A 110 -8.98 -10.43 -12.45
CA LEU A 110 -8.21 -9.20 -12.29
C LEU A 110 -8.12 -8.76 -10.83
N LEU A 111 -9.20 -8.88 -10.06
CA LEU A 111 -9.21 -8.58 -8.63
C LEU A 111 -8.22 -9.50 -7.89
N SER A 112 -8.12 -10.78 -8.26
CA SER A 112 -7.23 -11.74 -7.59
C SER A 112 -5.75 -11.36 -7.63
N TYR A 113 -5.35 -10.50 -8.59
CA TYR A 113 -3.99 -9.99 -8.69
C TYR A 113 -3.69 -8.84 -7.70
N VAL A 114 -4.73 -8.24 -7.10
CA VAL A 114 -4.59 -7.08 -6.21
C VAL A 114 -5.18 -7.30 -4.81
N VAL A 115 -5.81 -8.44 -4.54
CA VAL A 115 -6.30 -8.82 -3.21
C VAL A 115 -5.63 -10.09 -2.71
N SER A 116 -5.55 -10.25 -1.39
CA SER A 116 -5.06 -11.46 -0.72
C SER A 116 -6.16 -12.50 -0.42
N ARG A 117 -7.43 -12.20 -0.76
CA ARG A 117 -8.60 -13.05 -0.47
C ARG A 117 -9.07 -13.84 -1.69
N GLU A 118 -9.90 -14.85 -1.48
CA GLU A 118 -10.50 -15.61 -2.58
C GLU A 118 -11.53 -14.76 -3.35
N THR A 119 -11.43 -14.74 -4.68
CA THR A 119 -12.28 -13.91 -5.56
C THR A 119 -13.30 -14.68 -6.39
N SER A 120 -13.09 -15.99 -6.57
CA SER A 120 -13.83 -16.82 -7.54
C SER A 120 -15.34 -16.88 -7.31
N LYS A 121 -15.80 -16.67 -6.08
CA LYS A 121 -17.23 -16.70 -5.70
C LYS A 121 -17.82 -15.32 -5.39
N LEU A 122 -17.07 -14.24 -5.61
CA LEU A 122 -17.55 -12.90 -5.26
C LEU A 122 -18.61 -12.43 -6.24
N ASN A 123 -19.71 -11.89 -5.75
CA ASN A 123 -20.66 -11.14 -6.58
C ASN A 123 -20.13 -9.73 -6.90
N GLU A 124 -20.82 -9.00 -7.78
CA GLU A 124 -20.40 -7.67 -8.21
C GLU A 124 -20.16 -6.70 -7.04
N GLN A 125 -21.08 -6.63 -6.08
CA GLN A 125 -20.97 -5.75 -4.91
C GLN A 125 -19.78 -6.12 -4.03
N GLN A 126 -19.51 -7.41 -3.84
CA GLN A 126 -18.35 -7.90 -3.11
C GLN A 126 -17.03 -7.56 -3.83
N ILE A 127 -17.01 -7.59 -5.17
CA ILE A 127 -15.84 -7.16 -5.96
C ILE A 127 -15.61 -5.66 -5.78
N LYS A 128 -16.66 -4.84 -5.93
CA LYS A 128 -16.57 -3.38 -5.75
C LYS A 128 -16.08 -3.00 -4.36
N LYS A 129 -16.66 -3.64 -3.34
CA LYS A 129 -16.23 -3.51 -1.95
C LYS A 129 -14.75 -3.87 -1.77
N ALA A 130 -14.36 -5.04 -2.26
CA ALA A 130 -12.99 -5.52 -2.13
C ALA A 130 -11.99 -4.62 -2.86
N LEU A 131 -12.39 -4.07 -4.01
CA LEU A 131 -11.60 -3.12 -4.78
C LEU A 131 -11.40 -1.81 -4.01
N ILE A 132 -12.44 -1.25 -3.40
CA ILE A 132 -12.35 -0.03 -2.59
C ILE A 132 -11.45 -0.26 -1.36
N GLU A 133 -11.61 -1.39 -0.67
CA GLU A 133 -10.75 -1.77 0.47
C GLU A 133 -9.27 -1.82 0.02
N THR A 134 -8.98 -2.51 -1.08
CA THR A 134 -7.63 -2.59 -1.65
C THR A 134 -7.05 -1.24 -2.04
N ILE A 135 -7.81 -0.37 -2.72
CA ILE A 135 -7.34 0.96 -3.09
C ILE A 135 -7.04 1.77 -1.82
N SER A 136 -7.92 1.68 -0.81
CA SER A 136 -7.75 2.44 0.44
C SER A 136 -6.50 2.01 1.21
N GLU A 137 -6.29 0.71 1.40
CA GLU A 137 -5.11 0.16 2.09
C GLU A 137 -3.82 0.48 1.32
N ASN A 138 -3.80 0.27 0.01
CA ASN A 138 -2.61 0.54 -0.82
C ASN A 138 -2.35 2.03 -1.07
N THR A 139 -3.30 2.92 -0.78
CA THR A 139 -3.03 4.36 -0.72
C THR A 139 -2.03 4.66 0.39
N ILE A 140 -2.11 3.93 1.51
CA ILE A 140 -1.09 3.99 2.57
C ILE A 140 0.14 3.21 2.14
N ASP A 141 0.00 1.90 1.92
CA ASP A 141 1.15 1.00 1.85
C ASP A 141 2.00 1.19 0.58
N GLY A 142 1.32 1.49 -0.54
CA GLY A 142 1.96 1.66 -1.83
C GLY A 142 2.42 3.09 -2.13
N VAL A 143 1.94 4.09 -1.39
CA VAL A 143 2.11 5.51 -1.75
C VAL A 143 2.53 6.37 -0.56
N ILE A 144 1.66 6.57 0.43
CA ILE A 144 1.96 7.50 1.54
C ILE A 144 3.08 6.98 2.43
N ALA A 145 3.15 5.68 2.74
CA ALA A 145 4.21 5.12 3.55
C ALA A 145 5.58 5.18 2.85
N PRO A 146 5.74 4.82 1.56
CA PRO A 146 6.96 5.08 0.81
C PRO A 146 7.36 6.56 0.79
N LEU A 147 6.42 7.47 0.57
CA LEU A 147 6.68 8.92 0.62
C LEU A 147 7.09 9.38 2.02
N PHE A 148 6.51 8.81 3.08
CA PHE A 148 6.86 9.11 4.46
C PHE A 148 8.28 8.67 4.80
N TYR A 149 8.69 7.47 4.38
CA TYR A 149 10.04 7.00 4.59
C TYR A 149 11.07 7.70 3.70
N LEU A 150 10.69 8.13 2.50
CA LEU A 150 11.48 9.07 1.71
C LEU A 150 11.66 10.39 2.47
N PHE A 151 10.58 10.99 2.98
CA PHE A 151 10.63 12.23 3.76
C PHE A 151 11.59 12.14 4.95
N LEU A 152 11.43 11.10 5.79
CA LEU A 152 12.36 10.85 6.90
C LEU A 152 13.78 10.64 6.39
N GLY A 153 13.93 9.90 5.30
CA GLY A 153 15.23 9.67 4.67
C GLY A 153 15.91 10.98 4.31
N VAL A 154 15.19 11.91 3.68
CA VAL A 154 15.74 13.23 3.34
C VAL A 154 16.17 14.00 4.59
N LEU A 155 15.35 14.00 5.65
CA LEU A 155 15.68 14.68 6.92
C LEU A 155 16.96 14.13 7.59
N PHE A 156 17.21 12.83 7.45
CA PHE A 156 18.35 12.15 8.07
C PHE A 156 19.50 11.87 7.09
N ASN A 157 19.48 12.43 5.88
CA ASN A 157 20.48 12.18 4.81
C ASN A 157 20.60 10.69 4.38
N HIS A 158 19.48 9.97 4.43
CA HIS A 158 19.29 8.57 4.01
C HIS A 158 18.04 8.44 3.12
N ASP A 159 17.91 9.30 2.10
CA ASP A 159 16.70 9.50 1.29
C ASP A 159 16.13 8.21 0.69
N ILE A 160 16.99 7.36 0.13
CA ILE A 160 16.56 6.14 -0.57
C ILE A 160 16.52 4.93 0.35
N GLU A 161 17.44 4.85 1.30
CA GLU A 161 17.64 3.69 2.16
C GLU A 161 16.41 3.40 3.02
N LEU A 162 15.82 4.44 3.61
CA LEU A 162 14.62 4.28 4.44
C LEU A 162 13.41 3.88 3.59
N MET A 163 13.23 4.50 2.42
CA MET A 163 12.15 4.17 1.49
C MET A 163 12.25 2.72 0.99
N ILE A 164 13.45 2.27 0.62
CA ILE A 164 13.69 0.89 0.17
C ILE A 164 13.55 -0.10 1.32
N GLY A 165 14.06 0.22 2.51
CA GLY A 165 13.88 -0.61 3.69
C GLY A 165 12.40 -0.88 3.97
N TYR A 166 11.57 0.17 3.93
CA TYR A 166 10.13 0.03 4.04
C TYR A 166 9.55 -0.87 2.93
N LYS A 167 9.87 -0.60 1.66
CA LYS A 167 9.33 -1.39 0.54
C LYS A 167 9.75 -2.86 0.58
N ILE A 168 10.93 -3.19 1.09
CA ILE A 168 11.37 -4.57 1.30
C ILE A 168 10.53 -5.24 2.38
N VAL A 169 10.30 -4.57 3.51
CA VAL A 169 9.44 -5.11 4.59
C VAL A 169 8.02 -5.33 4.09
N ASN A 170 7.44 -4.37 3.38
CA ASN A 170 6.11 -4.49 2.80
C ASN A 170 6.01 -5.61 1.75
N THR A 171 7.05 -5.79 0.95
CA THR A 171 7.15 -6.91 0.00
C THR A 171 7.27 -8.25 0.73
N LEU A 172 8.06 -8.32 1.80
CA LEU A 172 8.17 -9.52 2.63
C LEU A 172 6.82 -9.90 3.25
N ASP A 173 6.07 -8.95 3.81
CA ASP A 173 4.75 -9.24 4.36
C ASP A 173 3.79 -9.78 3.29
N SER A 174 3.74 -9.13 2.12
CA SER A 174 2.92 -9.58 0.99
C SER A 174 3.28 -10.97 0.46
N MET A 175 4.50 -11.46 0.70
CA MET A 175 4.98 -12.75 0.19
C MET A 175 4.90 -13.88 1.22
N VAL A 176 5.26 -13.58 2.47
CA VAL A 176 5.40 -14.58 3.53
C VAL A 176 4.62 -14.25 4.80
N GLY A 177 3.95 -13.10 4.91
CA GLY A 177 3.22 -12.67 6.11
C GLY A 177 1.92 -13.43 6.41
N TYR A 178 1.53 -14.38 5.56
CA TYR A 178 0.26 -15.10 5.70
C TYR A 178 0.17 -16.00 6.94
N LYS A 179 -0.96 -15.93 7.63
CA LYS A 179 -1.32 -16.85 8.73
C LYS A 179 -1.81 -18.19 8.19
N ASN A 180 -0.88 -19.00 7.66
CA ASN A 180 -1.18 -20.35 7.14
C ASN A 180 -0.16 -21.39 7.61
N LYS A 181 -0.40 -22.67 7.31
CA LYS A 181 0.47 -23.79 7.73
C LYS A 181 1.94 -23.60 7.31
N ARG A 182 2.19 -22.96 6.15
CA ARG A 182 3.54 -22.76 5.60
C ARG A 182 4.29 -21.63 6.30
N TYR A 183 3.60 -20.53 6.60
CA TYR A 183 4.24 -19.27 6.99
C TYR A 183 3.95 -18.77 8.41
N ASN A 184 3.08 -19.42 9.19
CA ASN A 184 2.67 -18.89 10.49
C ASN A 184 3.82 -18.47 11.44
N LYS A 185 4.93 -19.23 11.49
CA LYS A 185 6.11 -18.85 12.29
C LYS A 185 7.17 -18.13 11.45
N PHE A 186 7.36 -18.59 10.22
CA PHE A 186 8.36 -18.05 9.30
C PHE A 186 8.09 -16.60 8.88
N GLY A 187 6.84 -16.24 8.61
CA GLY A 187 6.42 -14.89 8.21
C GLY A 187 6.23 -13.91 9.36
N PHE A 188 6.33 -14.38 10.61
CA PHE A 188 5.94 -13.60 11.79
C PHE A 188 6.67 -12.25 11.89
N PHE A 189 7.99 -12.25 11.70
CA PHE A 189 8.78 -11.03 11.77
C PHE A 189 8.55 -10.08 10.59
N SER A 190 8.27 -10.62 9.39
CA SER A 190 7.89 -9.81 8.23
C SER A 190 6.58 -9.06 8.48
N ALA A 191 5.54 -9.78 8.91
CA ALA A 191 4.24 -9.19 9.23
C ALA A 191 4.33 -8.19 10.38
N LYS A 192 5.12 -8.52 11.42
CA LYS A 192 5.26 -7.61 12.57
C LYS A 192 6.05 -6.35 12.22
N ALA A 193 7.09 -6.48 11.40
CA ALA A 193 7.86 -5.34 10.93
C ALA A 193 7.00 -4.43 10.05
N ASP A 194 6.18 -4.98 9.15
CA ASP A 194 5.25 -4.19 8.33
C ASP A 194 4.23 -3.45 9.21
N ASP A 195 3.59 -4.15 10.16
CA ASP A 195 2.67 -3.54 11.11
C ASP A 195 3.31 -2.36 11.89
N ILE A 196 4.58 -2.49 12.29
CA ILE A 196 5.31 -1.44 13.00
C ILE A 196 5.61 -0.27 12.08
N LEU A 197 6.15 -0.53 10.88
CA LEU A 197 6.56 0.52 9.96
C LEU A 197 5.35 1.27 9.38
N ASN A 198 4.23 0.59 9.17
CA ASN A 198 2.98 1.22 8.73
C ASN A 198 2.21 1.93 9.86
N TYR A 199 2.63 1.80 11.12
CA TYR A 199 1.89 2.37 12.25
C TYR A 199 1.69 3.89 12.13
N ILE A 200 2.78 4.64 11.95
CA ILE A 200 2.72 6.10 11.81
C ILE A 200 2.14 6.50 10.44
N PRO A 201 2.61 5.96 9.30
CA PRO A 201 2.06 6.25 7.99
C PRO A 201 0.55 6.04 7.87
N ALA A 202 0.00 4.95 8.40
CA ALA A 202 -1.44 4.69 8.33
C ALA A 202 -2.27 5.74 9.07
N ARG A 203 -1.76 6.23 10.21
CA ARG A 203 -2.41 7.27 11.01
C ARG A 203 -2.37 8.61 10.30
N ILE A 204 -1.17 9.08 9.97
CA ILE A 204 -0.97 10.38 9.32
C ILE A 204 -1.60 10.37 7.93
N GLY A 205 -1.33 9.36 7.11
CA GLY A 205 -1.85 9.23 5.77
C GLY A 205 -3.37 9.20 5.71
N SER A 206 -4.03 8.54 6.66
CA SER A 206 -5.49 8.55 6.71
C SER A 206 -6.06 9.92 7.08
N LEU A 207 -5.33 10.76 7.83
CA LEU A 207 -5.72 12.17 8.03
C LEU A 207 -5.64 12.95 6.70
N PHE A 208 -4.60 12.73 5.89
CA PHE A 208 -4.52 13.29 4.54
C PHE A 208 -5.65 12.78 3.64
N MET A 209 -6.07 11.51 3.77
CA MET A 209 -7.21 10.95 3.06
C MET A 209 -8.57 11.53 3.49
N LEU A 210 -8.68 12.08 4.71
CA LEU A 210 -9.89 12.76 5.16
C LEU A 210 -10.07 14.15 4.53
N VAL A 211 -8.98 14.83 4.14
CA VAL A 211 -9.07 16.19 3.55
C VAL A 211 -9.93 16.25 2.28
N PRO A 212 -9.81 15.33 1.30
CA PRO A 212 -10.75 15.24 0.18
C PRO A 212 -12.22 15.07 0.60
N GLY A 213 -12.48 14.60 1.82
CA GLY A 213 -13.82 14.49 2.38
C GLY A 213 -14.57 15.81 2.47
N PHE A 214 -13.89 16.96 2.59
CA PHE A 214 -14.54 18.28 2.52
C PHE A 214 -15.19 18.56 1.15
N ILE A 215 -14.72 17.88 0.09
CA ILE A 215 -15.17 18.08 -1.29
C ILE A 215 -16.12 16.95 -1.69
N TYR A 216 -15.81 15.71 -1.32
CA TYR A 216 -16.50 14.52 -1.82
C TYR A 216 -17.50 13.90 -0.86
N SER A 217 -17.45 14.23 0.45
CA SER A 217 -18.45 13.75 1.40
C SER A 217 -19.70 14.60 1.35
N LYS A 218 -20.86 13.95 1.52
CA LYS A 218 -22.15 14.64 1.73
C LYS A 218 -22.29 15.20 3.15
N ASP A 219 -21.66 14.54 4.12
CA ASP A 219 -21.70 14.91 5.53
C ASP A 219 -20.34 14.60 6.17
N PHE A 220 -19.51 15.64 6.25
CA PHE A 220 -18.16 15.51 6.81
C PHE A 220 -18.16 15.19 8.31
N LYS A 221 -19.18 15.62 9.08
CA LYS A 221 -19.29 15.27 10.50
C LYS A 221 -19.53 13.77 10.66
N LYS A 222 -20.39 13.19 9.81
CA LYS A 222 -20.61 11.74 9.76
C LYS A 222 -19.33 11.01 9.32
N THR A 223 -18.60 11.52 8.33
CA THR A 223 -17.30 10.97 7.91
C THR A 223 -16.34 10.84 9.09
N LEU A 224 -16.16 11.92 9.87
CA LEU A 224 -15.28 11.90 11.05
C LEU A 224 -15.80 10.93 12.13
N SER A 225 -17.11 10.88 12.36
CA SER A 225 -17.70 9.94 13.32
C SER A 225 -17.40 8.48 12.96
N ILE A 226 -17.57 8.11 11.68
CA ILE A 226 -17.25 6.78 11.16
C ILE A 226 -15.76 6.48 11.33
N PHE A 227 -14.90 7.42 10.91
CA PHE A 227 -13.45 7.26 11.02
C PHE A 227 -13.01 6.95 12.45
N PHE A 228 -13.36 7.79 13.42
CA PHE A 228 -12.91 7.61 14.80
C PHE A 228 -13.51 6.37 15.48
N LYS A 229 -14.77 6.03 15.19
CA LYS A 229 -15.44 4.86 15.78
C LYS A 229 -14.97 3.54 15.18
N ASN A 230 -14.56 3.51 13.91
CA ASN A 230 -14.33 2.26 13.18
C ASN A 230 -12.88 2.00 12.77
N ARG A 231 -11.95 2.95 12.91
CA ARG A 231 -10.53 2.76 12.55
C ARG A 231 -9.82 1.56 13.19
N ASN A 232 -10.36 1.01 14.27
CA ASN A 232 -9.81 -0.16 14.99
C ASN A 232 -10.56 -1.47 14.68
N ASN A 233 -11.42 -1.51 13.66
CA ASN A 233 -12.27 -2.68 13.35
C ASN A 233 -11.61 -3.71 12.42
N GLN A 234 -10.31 -3.58 12.15
CA GLN A 234 -9.50 -4.56 11.42
C GLN A 234 -8.57 -5.34 12.36
N SER A 235 -8.08 -6.49 11.89
CA SER A 235 -7.09 -7.28 12.62
C SER A 235 -5.69 -6.67 12.59
N SER A 236 -5.34 -6.00 11.48
CA SER A 236 -4.13 -5.17 11.42
C SER A 236 -4.40 -3.85 12.17
N PRO A 237 -3.44 -3.36 12.97
CA PRO A 237 -3.52 -2.04 13.62
C PRO A 237 -3.52 -0.86 12.64
N ASN A 238 -3.34 -1.11 11.34
CA ASN A 238 -3.13 -0.11 10.30
C ASN A 238 -4.27 -0.06 9.30
N ALA A 239 -4.66 -1.21 8.74
CA ALA A 239 -5.63 -1.31 7.64
C ALA A 239 -6.99 -0.63 7.92
N GLY A 240 -7.45 -0.62 9.18
CA GLY A 240 -8.73 -0.01 9.54
C GLY A 240 -8.77 1.51 9.39
N TYR A 241 -7.63 2.20 9.44
CA TYR A 241 -7.57 3.66 9.33
C TYR A 241 -7.97 4.16 7.92
N PRO A 242 -7.32 3.74 6.83
CA PRO A 242 -7.68 4.21 5.49
C PRO A 242 -9.06 3.71 5.05
N GLU A 243 -9.44 2.48 5.42
CA GLU A 243 -10.78 1.96 5.15
C GLU A 243 -11.87 2.78 5.84
N ALA A 244 -11.66 3.19 7.10
CA ALA A 244 -12.63 4.02 7.82
C ALA A 244 -12.73 5.44 7.26
N ALA A 245 -11.63 6.00 6.74
CA ALA A 245 -11.66 7.28 6.03
C ALA A 245 -12.52 7.19 4.76
N ILE A 246 -12.28 6.17 3.93
CA ILE A 246 -13.04 5.97 2.68
C ILE A 246 -14.50 5.61 2.95
N ALA A 247 -14.77 4.69 3.89
CA ALA A 247 -16.13 4.34 4.30
C ALA A 247 -16.92 5.56 4.78
N GLY A 248 -16.26 6.46 5.52
CA GLY A 248 -16.85 7.72 5.97
C GLY A 248 -17.11 8.72 4.85
N ILE A 249 -16.19 8.85 3.87
CA ILE A 249 -16.34 9.78 2.74
C ILE A 249 -17.46 9.33 1.80
N LEU A 250 -17.51 8.03 1.52
CA LEU A 250 -18.48 7.45 0.60
C LEU A 250 -19.83 7.13 1.26
N ASP A 251 -19.88 7.14 2.59
CA ASP A 251 -21.00 6.67 3.41
C ASP A 251 -21.46 5.26 3.00
N ILE A 252 -20.54 4.28 3.13
CA ILE A 252 -20.75 2.86 2.79
C ILE A 252 -20.29 1.93 3.93
N LYS A 253 -20.70 0.67 3.86
CA LYS A 253 -20.25 -0.40 4.76
C LYS A 253 -19.11 -1.24 4.14
N LEU A 254 -17.90 -1.09 4.68
CA LEU A 254 -16.70 -1.87 4.35
C LEU A 254 -16.42 -2.99 5.37
N ALA A 255 -15.36 -3.77 5.14
CA ALA A 255 -14.88 -4.89 5.95
C ALA A 255 -15.93 -6.00 6.17
N GLY A 256 -15.97 -6.65 7.33
CA GLY A 256 -16.88 -7.78 7.56
C GLY A 256 -16.36 -9.15 7.09
N PRO A 257 -17.16 -10.21 7.22
CA PRO A 257 -16.73 -11.59 6.96
C PRO A 257 -16.20 -11.77 5.54
N SER A 258 -15.08 -12.47 5.40
CA SER A 258 -14.45 -12.79 4.11
C SER A 258 -13.81 -14.18 4.14
N TYR A 259 -13.77 -14.85 2.98
CA TYR A 259 -13.14 -16.16 2.84
C TYR A 259 -11.64 -16.02 2.54
N TYR A 260 -10.81 -16.73 3.33
CA TYR A 260 -9.37 -16.84 3.15
C TYR A 260 -8.96 -18.31 3.30
N PHE A 261 -8.33 -18.87 2.26
CA PHE A 261 -7.81 -20.24 2.25
C PHE A 261 -8.85 -21.28 2.73
N GLY A 262 -10.08 -21.17 2.20
CA GLY A 262 -11.23 -22.03 2.55
C GLY A 262 -11.90 -21.74 3.89
N ASN A 263 -11.43 -20.77 4.68
CA ASN A 263 -11.99 -20.45 6.00
C ASN A 263 -12.65 -19.06 6.02
N ILE A 264 -13.76 -18.93 6.75
CA ILE A 264 -14.39 -17.62 7.01
C ILE A 264 -13.60 -16.92 8.12
N VAL A 265 -13.07 -15.74 7.81
CA VAL A 265 -12.49 -14.85 8.81
C VAL A 265 -13.54 -13.81 9.17
N SER A 266 -14.04 -13.86 10.42
CA SER A 266 -14.96 -12.86 10.94
C SER A 266 -14.22 -11.56 11.22
N LYS A 267 -14.60 -10.48 10.53
CA LYS A 267 -14.10 -9.12 10.78
C LYS A 267 -15.27 -8.24 11.21
N LYS A 268 -14.97 -7.21 11.99
CA LYS A 268 -15.97 -6.17 12.29
C LYS A 268 -16.22 -5.35 11.03
N TYR A 269 -17.42 -4.82 10.89
CA TYR A 269 -17.74 -3.89 9.81
C TYR A 269 -17.15 -2.50 10.08
N ILE A 270 -16.90 -1.74 9.02
CA ILE A 270 -16.50 -0.33 9.05
C ILE A 270 -17.58 0.47 8.32
N GLY A 271 -18.13 1.49 8.96
CA GLY A 271 -19.36 2.15 8.50
C GLY A 271 -20.60 1.29 8.74
N SER A 272 -21.76 1.83 8.37
CA SER A 272 -23.07 1.19 8.65
C SER A 272 -24.10 1.33 7.53
N ASN A 273 -23.79 2.06 6.45
CA ASN A 273 -24.73 2.29 5.37
C ASN A 273 -24.63 1.17 4.33
N ASP A 274 -25.74 0.47 4.12
CA ASP A 274 -25.85 -0.69 3.22
C ASP A 274 -26.26 -0.32 1.80
N LYS A 275 -26.06 0.95 1.41
CA LYS A 275 -26.26 1.38 0.03
C LYS A 275 -25.39 0.54 -0.92
N GLU A 276 -25.92 0.31 -2.11
CA GLU A 276 -25.15 -0.31 -3.18
C GLU A 276 -23.93 0.54 -3.53
N ILE A 277 -22.80 -0.13 -3.72
CA ILE A 277 -21.57 0.50 -4.15
C ILE A 277 -21.65 0.73 -5.66
N THR A 278 -21.50 1.99 -6.05
CA THR A 278 -21.56 2.44 -7.44
C THR A 278 -20.16 2.56 -8.04
N ASN A 279 -20.07 2.59 -9.37
CA ASN A 279 -18.79 2.86 -10.04
C ASN A 279 -18.28 4.28 -9.74
N ASN A 280 -19.18 5.21 -9.38
CA ASN A 280 -18.79 6.54 -8.93
C ASN A 280 -18.13 6.53 -7.55
N ASP A 281 -18.51 5.61 -6.66
CA ASP A 281 -17.83 5.43 -5.37
C ASP A 281 -16.37 5.02 -5.59
N ILE A 282 -16.09 4.08 -6.49
CA ILE A 282 -14.72 3.69 -6.90
C ILE A 282 -13.95 4.87 -7.50
N LYS A 283 -14.57 5.65 -8.39
CA LYS A 283 -13.96 6.86 -8.97
C LYS A 283 -13.61 7.88 -7.89
N THR A 284 -14.45 8.05 -6.87
CA THR A 284 -14.16 8.91 -5.72
C THR A 284 -13.00 8.36 -4.90
N THR A 285 -12.90 7.04 -4.70
CA THR A 285 -11.71 6.43 -4.05
C THR A 285 -10.43 6.75 -4.81
N TYR A 286 -10.42 6.72 -6.15
CA TYR A 286 -9.27 7.17 -6.94
C TYR A 286 -8.95 8.65 -6.75
N LYS A 287 -9.97 9.52 -6.67
CA LYS A 287 -9.75 10.94 -6.37
C LYS A 287 -9.12 11.13 -5.00
N VAL A 288 -9.54 10.37 -3.99
CA VAL A 288 -8.91 10.39 -2.65
C VAL A 288 -7.45 9.93 -2.73
N LEU A 289 -7.15 8.85 -3.46
CA LEU A 289 -5.77 8.39 -3.71
C LEU A 289 -4.88 9.52 -4.27
N PHE A 290 -5.26 10.11 -5.41
CA PHE A 290 -4.44 11.14 -6.06
C PHE A 290 -4.34 12.43 -5.24
N PHE A 291 -5.44 12.84 -4.59
CA PHE A 291 -5.46 14.06 -3.80
C PHE A 291 -4.60 13.91 -2.54
N SER A 292 -4.78 12.82 -1.78
CA SER A 292 -4.04 12.61 -0.53
C SER A 292 -2.55 12.40 -0.74
N SER A 293 -2.15 11.64 -1.77
CA SER A 293 -0.75 11.47 -2.17
C SER A 293 -0.10 12.79 -2.58
N THR A 294 -0.79 13.59 -3.41
CA THR A 294 -0.30 14.91 -3.83
C THR A 294 -0.22 15.88 -2.66
N LEU A 295 -1.21 15.88 -1.77
CA LEU A 295 -1.19 16.72 -0.57
C LEU A 295 -0.05 16.34 0.38
N PHE A 296 0.20 15.04 0.56
CA PHE A 296 1.35 14.57 1.35
C PHE A 296 2.68 15.00 0.72
N MET A 297 2.82 14.87 -0.60
CA MET A 297 4.00 15.34 -1.32
C MET A 297 4.21 16.86 -1.16
N LEU A 298 3.15 17.66 -1.25
CA LEU A 298 3.21 19.11 -1.03
C LEU A 298 3.59 19.44 0.42
N PHE A 299 3.03 18.75 1.40
CA PHE A 299 3.40 18.88 2.80
C PHE A 299 4.89 18.58 3.01
N MET A 300 5.39 17.47 2.44
CA MET A 300 6.79 17.10 2.50
C MET A 300 7.69 18.21 1.95
N ILE A 301 7.33 18.79 0.79
CA ILE A 301 8.09 19.91 0.20
C ILE A 301 8.04 21.14 1.10
N GLY A 302 6.86 21.52 1.60
CA GLY A 302 6.72 22.68 2.50
C GLY A 302 7.63 22.58 3.71
N VAL A 303 7.63 21.43 4.38
CA VAL A 303 8.50 21.19 5.55
C VAL A 303 9.98 21.20 5.18
N LEU A 304 10.38 20.55 4.08
CA LEU A 304 11.79 20.47 3.67
C LEU A 304 12.37 21.82 3.22
N TYR A 305 11.55 22.71 2.68
CA TYR A 305 11.98 24.00 2.15
C TYR A 305 11.56 25.20 3.02
N GLY A 306 10.92 24.97 4.17
CA GLY A 306 10.49 26.01 5.10
C GLY A 306 9.40 26.94 4.57
N ILE A 307 8.52 26.41 3.70
CA ILE A 307 7.35 27.11 3.13
C ILE A 307 6.10 26.66 3.88
#